data_AF-A0AAI8PSJ3-F1
#
_entry.id   AF-A0AAI8PSJ3-F1
#
_cell.length_a   1.000
_cell.length_b   1.000
_cell.length_c   1.000
_cell.angle_alpha   90.00
_cell.angle_beta   90.00
_cell.angle_gamma   90.00
#
_symmetry.space_group_name_H-M   'P 1'
#
loop_
_entity.id
_entity.type
_entity.pdbx_description
1 polymer ?
#
loop_
_entity_poly.entity_id
_entity_poly.type
_entity_poly.pdbx_seq_one_letter_code
_entity_poly.pdbx_strand_id
1 'polypeptide(L)'
;MKTRRLHGCLGTVVGLALAAATAMFLGRAWNACDVGVNNAANSTFLIWLFIPGLWAVLVLAWVAVGALFGNHPLVYALALAVTLAGVVWCTLSLWLGDATPACPDGVPPWWPRLIPAPGF
;
A
#
# COMPACT_ATOMS: atom_id res chain seq x y z
N MET A 1 -10.22 7.82 27.94
CA MET A 1 -8.94 7.11 27.64
C MET A 1 -9.10 5.80 26.88
N LYS A 2 -10.05 4.91 27.24
CA LYS A 2 -10.25 3.59 26.60
C LYS A 2 -10.54 3.65 25.08
N THR A 3 -11.34 4.61 24.63
CA THR A 3 -11.68 4.83 23.21
C THR A 3 -10.51 5.28 22.35
N ARG A 4 -9.62 6.15 22.86
CA ARG A 4 -8.42 6.58 22.13
C ARG A 4 -7.42 5.44 21.91
N ARG A 5 -7.27 4.52 22.87
CA ARG A 5 -6.39 3.34 22.73
C ARG A 5 -6.92 2.38 21.66
N LEU A 6 -8.22 2.12 21.64
CA LEU A 6 -8.85 1.26 20.62
C LEU A 6 -8.64 1.83 19.20
N HIS A 7 -8.80 3.15 19.05
CA HIS A 7 -8.59 3.83 17.77
C HIS A 7 -7.14 3.73 17.26
N GLY A 8 -6.17 3.82 18.18
CA GLY A 8 -4.76 3.62 17.88
C GLY A 8 -4.45 2.18 17.46
N CYS A 9 -4.94 1.18 18.20
CA CYS A 9 -4.77 -0.23 17.85
C CYS A 9 -5.43 -0.58 16.51
N LEU A 10 -6.57 0.03 16.20
CA LEU A 10 -7.23 -0.17 14.91
C LEU A 10 -6.36 0.38 13.77
N GLY A 11 -5.84 1.60 13.91
CA GLY A 11 -4.99 2.22 12.91
C GLY A 11 -3.71 1.42 12.63
N THR A 12 -3.06 0.89 13.67
CA THR A 12 -1.85 0.08 13.49
C THR A 12 -2.14 -1.25 12.79
N VAL A 13 -3.23 -1.93 13.15
CA VAL A 13 -3.63 -3.21 12.54
C VAL A 13 -4.05 -3.01 11.08
N VAL A 14 -4.88 -2.00 10.80
CA VAL A 14 -5.31 -1.68 9.43
C VAL A 14 -4.12 -1.27 8.57
N GLY A 15 -3.23 -0.42 9.09
CA GLY A 15 -2.02 -0.04 8.38
C GLY A 15 -1.12 -1.25 8.06
N LEU A 16 -0.96 -2.17 9.01
CA LEU A 16 -0.13 -3.36 8.80
C LEU A 16 -0.75 -4.30 7.76
N ALA A 17 -2.07 -4.51 7.84
CA ALA A 17 -2.80 -5.32 6.87
C ALA A 17 -2.69 -4.74 5.45
N LEU A 18 -2.85 -3.42 5.30
CA LEU A 18 -2.69 -2.74 4.01
C LEU A 18 -1.25 -2.87 3.49
N ALA A 19 -0.25 -2.68 4.35
CA ALA A 19 1.15 -2.81 3.95
C ALA A 19 1.48 -4.23 3.48
N ALA A 20 1.02 -5.25 4.22
CA ALA A 20 1.19 -6.64 3.85
C ALA A 20 0.46 -7.00 2.55
N ALA A 21 -0.80 -6.56 2.38
CA ALA A 21 -1.56 -6.79 1.16
C ALA A 21 -0.90 -6.14 -0.06
N THR A 22 -0.39 -4.92 0.10
CA THR A 22 0.36 -4.20 -0.96
C THR A 22 1.62 -4.95 -1.33
N ALA A 23 2.40 -5.41 -0.33
CA ALA A 23 3.62 -6.19 -0.56
C ALA A 23 3.33 -7.54 -1.25
N MET A 24 2.27 -8.24 -0.85
CA MET A 24 1.85 -9.48 -1.50
C MET A 24 1.48 -9.25 -2.96
N PHE A 25 0.69 -8.21 -3.23
CA PHE A 25 0.26 -7.88 -4.57
C PHE A 25 1.44 -7.49 -5.47
N LEU A 26 2.36 -6.67 -4.94
CA LEU A 26 3.58 -6.27 -5.62
C LEU A 26 4.52 -7.46 -5.89
N GLY A 27 4.71 -8.33 -4.89
CA GLY A 27 5.52 -9.54 -5.05
C GLY A 27 4.96 -10.49 -6.11
N ARG A 28 3.63 -10.63 -6.20
CA ARG A 28 2.99 -11.40 -7.28
C ARG A 28 3.17 -10.75 -8.65
N ALA A 29 3.09 -9.43 -8.73
CA ALA A 29 3.30 -8.69 -9.98
C ALA A 29 4.74 -8.83 -10.47
N TRP A 30 5.72 -8.61 -9.58
CA TRP A 30 7.13 -8.75 -9.91
C TRP A 30 7.51 -10.16 -10.35
N ASN A 31 6.96 -11.19 -9.70
CA ASN A 31 7.21 -12.57 -10.11
C ASN A 31 6.64 -12.86 -11.51
N ALA A 32 5.43 -12.38 -11.81
CA ALA A 32 4.81 -12.56 -13.12
C ALA A 32 5.52 -11.78 -14.24
N CYS A 33 6.10 -10.62 -13.91
CA CYS A 33 6.77 -9.74 -14.87
C CYS A 33 8.30 -9.92 -14.91
N ASP A 34 8.85 -10.88 -14.16
CA ASP A 34 10.29 -11.11 -14.00
C ASP A 34 11.06 -9.83 -13.62
N VAL A 35 10.51 -9.06 -12.68
CA VAL A 35 11.08 -7.79 -12.22
C VAL A 35 11.99 -8.01 -11.01
N GLY A 36 13.12 -7.33 -11.01
CA GLY A 36 14.09 -7.31 -9.92
C GLY A 36 15.30 -8.22 -10.17
N VAL A 37 16.08 -8.48 -9.13
CA VAL A 37 17.35 -9.23 -9.26
C VAL A 37 17.11 -10.73 -9.10
N ASN A 38 16.32 -11.12 -8.10
CA ASN A 38 15.88 -12.49 -7.87
C ASN A 38 14.82 -12.52 -6.75
N ASN A 39 14.10 -13.64 -6.64
CA ASN A 39 13.03 -13.81 -5.65
C ASN A 39 13.51 -13.68 -4.19
N ALA A 40 14.73 -14.09 -3.85
CA ALA A 40 15.24 -14.00 -2.49
C ALA A 40 15.53 -12.53 -2.10
N ALA A 41 16.15 -11.76 -2.98
CA ALA A 41 16.38 -10.32 -2.78
C ALA A 41 15.06 -9.54 -2.71
N ASN A 42 14.12 -9.81 -3.63
CA ASN A 42 12.82 -9.14 -3.67
C ASN A 42 12.01 -9.41 -2.40
N SER A 43 11.93 -10.67 -1.96
CA SER A 43 11.21 -11.03 -0.73
C SER A 43 11.86 -10.43 0.51
N THR A 44 13.19 -10.38 0.57
CA THR A 44 13.93 -9.73 1.67
C THR A 44 13.58 -8.24 1.73
N PHE A 45 13.61 -7.54 0.60
CA PHE A 45 13.22 -6.13 0.50
C PHE A 45 11.76 -5.92 0.95
N LEU A 46 10.83 -6.72 0.43
CA LEU A 46 9.42 -6.59 0.73
C LEU A 46 9.12 -6.77 2.23
N ILE A 47 9.74 -7.78 2.85
CA ILE A 47 9.47 -8.14 4.25
C ILE A 47 10.15 -7.15 5.21
N TRP A 48 11.43 -6.84 4.99
CA TRP A 48 12.23 -6.13 5.99
C TRP A 48 12.23 -4.62 5.83
N LEU A 49 11.99 -4.11 4.62
CA LEU A 49 12.04 -2.68 4.35
C LEU A 49 10.67 -2.13 3.92
N PHE A 50 10.03 -2.77 2.95
CA PHE A 50 8.79 -2.27 2.37
C PHE A 50 7.61 -2.31 3.35
N ILE A 51 7.32 -3.47 3.96
CA ILE A 51 6.21 -3.61 4.91
C ILE A 51 6.36 -2.65 6.11
N PRO A 52 7.51 -2.61 6.82
CA PRO A 52 7.67 -1.69 7.95
C PRO A 52 7.62 -0.22 7.54
N GLY A 53 8.23 0.14 6.41
CA GLY A 53 8.24 1.50 5.89
C GLY A 53 6.84 1.99 5.51
N LEU A 54 6.11 1.21 4.71
CA LEU A 54 4.74 1.54 4.31
C LEU A 54 3.79 1.56 5.50
N TRP A 55 3.93 0.62 6.44
CA TRP A 55 3.17 0.62 7.69
C TRP A 55 3.36 1.92 8.47
N ALA A 56 4.60 2.39 8.64
CA ALA A 56 4.88 3.64 9.34
C ALA A 56 4.22 4.83 8.63
N VAL A 57 4.30 4.91 7.31
CA VAL A 57 3.64 5.97 6.51
C VAL A 57 2.12 5.94 6.69
N LEU A 58 1.50 4.76 6.64
CA LEU A 58 0.05 4.60 6.82
C LEU A 58 -0.41 4.99 8.23
N VAL A 59 0.37 4.64 9.26
CA VAL A 59 0.09 5.05 10.65
C VAL A 59 0.23 6.57 10.80
N LEU A 60 1.25 7.18 10.21
CA LEU A 60 1.41 8.64 10.22
C LEU A 60 0.23 9.34 9.53
N ALA A 61 -0.19 8.84 8.37
CA ALA A 61 -1.37 9.35 7.67
C ALA A 61 -2.64 9.22 8.52
N TRP A 62 -2.83 8.08 9.19
CA TRP A 62 -3.96 7.87 10.10
C TRP A 62 -4.01 8.90 11.23
N VAL A 63 -2.85 9.15 11.87
CA VAL A 63 -2.73 10.13 12.96
C VAL A 63 -2.98 11.54 12.44
N ALA A 64 -2.41 11.90 11.29
CA ALA A 64 -2.58 13.21 10.67
C ALA A 64 -4.06 13.51 10.35
N VAL A 65 -4.75 12.57 9.69
CA VAL A 65 -6.19 12.71 9.39
C VAL A 65 -7.02 12.79 10.67
N GLY A 66 -6.66 11.99 11.69
CA GLY A 66 -7.33 12.04 13.00
C GLY A 66 -7.18 13.39 13.70
N ALA A 67 -6.02 14.02 13.60
CA ALA A 67 -5.76 15.33 14.15
C ALA A 67 -6.53 16.44 13.40
N LEU A 68 -6.62 16.37 12.06
CA LEU A 68 -7.28 17.38 11.25
C LEU A 68 -8.81 17.31 11.31
N PHE A 69 -9.38 16.10 11.27
CA PHE A 69 -10.82 15.90 11.04
C PHE A 69 -11.57 15.24 12.21
N GLY A 70 -10.91 15.02 13.35
CA GLY A 70 -11.45 14.25 14.47
C GLY A 70 -12.77 14.76 15.08
N ASN A 71 -13.17 16.00 14.79
CA ASN A 71 -14.45 16.58 15.24
C ASN A 71 -15.65 16.22 14.34
N HIS A 72 -15.44 15.70 13.13
CA HIS A 72 -16.51 15.37 12.19
C HIS A 72 -16.43 13.90 11.75
N PRO A 73 -17.23 12.99 12.35
CA PRO A 73 -17.03 11.54 12.18
C PRO A 73 -17.19 11.04 10.74
N LEU A 74 -18.16 11.58 9.98
CA LEU A 74 -18.35 11.23 8.57
C LEU A 74 -17.19 11.73 7.68
N VAL A 75 -16.80 12.99 7.85
CA VAL A 75 -15.71 13.60 7.08
C VAL A 75 -14.39 12.91 7.41
N TYR A 76 -14.16 12.60 8.69
CA TYR A 76 -13.01 11.84 9.14
C TYR A 76 -12.91 10.46 8.47
N ALA A 77 -13.99 9.68 8.48
CA ALA A 77 -13.99 8.35 7.90
C ALA A 77 -13.71 8.38 6.39
N LEU A 78 -14.33 9.32 5.67
CA LEU A 78 -14.13 9.47 4.23
C LEU A 78 -12.72 9.97 3.89
N ALA A 79 -12.23 11.00 4.58
CA ALA A 79 -10.88 11.51 4.40
C ALA A 79 -9.82 10.42 4.67
N LEU A 80 -10.05 9.61 5.71
CA LEU A 80 -9.16 8.51 6.06
C LEU A 80 -9.13 7.43 4.97
N ALA A 81 -10.30 6.99 4.50
CA ALA A 81 -10.40 6.00 3.44
C ALA A 81 -9.69 6.46 2.15
N VAL A 82 -9.95 7.70 1.72
CA VAL A 82 -9.32 8.29 0.52
C VAL A 82 -7.81 8.42 0.70
N THR A 83 -7.34 8.87 1.87
CA THR A 83 -5.92 9.05 2.13
C THR A 83 -5.17 7.72 2.10
N LEU A 84 -5.69 6.70 2.79
CA LEU A 84 -5.05 5.38 2.83
C LEU A 84 -5.06 4.71 1.45
N ALA A 85 -6.18 4.79 0.72
CA ALA A 85 -6.26 4.27 -0.64
C ALA A 85 -5.26 4.98 -1.58
N GLY A 86 -5.15 6.31 -1.47
CA GLY A 86 -4.19 7.12 -2.21
C GLY A 86 -2.74 6.73 -1.91
N VAL A 87 -2.38 6.55 -0.63
CA VAL A 87 -1.03 6.12 -0.23
C VAL A 87 -0.69 4.74 -0.81
N VAL A 88 -1.61 3.78 -0.69
CA VAL A 88 -1.42 2.43 -1.28
C VAL A 88 -1.27 2.52 -2.79
N TRP A 89 -2.12 3.29 -3.46
CA TRP A 89 -2.09 3.46 -4.91
C TRP A 89 -0.79 4.11 -5.40
N CYS A 90 -0.35 5.20 -4.76
CA CYS A 90 0.91 5.85 -5.06
C CYS A 90 2.08 4.89 -4.86
N THR A 91 2.05 4.09 -3.79
CA THR A 91 3.10 3.11 -3.52
C THR A 91 3.13 2.04 -4.61
N LEU A 92 1.97 1.50 -5.02
CA LEU A 92 1.93 0.55 -6.13
C LEU A 92 2.48 1.18 -7.42
N SER A 93 2.11 2.43 -7.73
CA SER A 93 2.56 3.12 -8.93
C SER A 93 4.07 3.40 -8.94
N LEU A 94 4.68 3.62 -7.78
CA LEU A 94 6.13 3.86 -7.65
C LEU A 94 6.96 2.59 -7.83
N TRP A 95 6.39 1.43 -7.49
CA TRP A 95 7.15 0.18 -7.38
C TRP A 95 6.73 -0.88 -8.38
N LEU A 96 5.61 -0.72 -9.08
CA LEU A 96 5.38 -1.50 -10.29
C LEU A 96 6.52 -1.23 -11.26
N GLY A 97 7.16 -2.30 -11.73
CA GLY A 97 8.30 -2.19 -12.62
C GLY A 97 7.92 -1.60 -13.97
N ASP A 98 8.93 -1.18 -14.71
CA ASP A 98 8.77 -0.76 -16.09
C ASP A 98 8.31 -1.92 -16.99
N ALA A 99 7.97 -1.59 -18.23
CA ALA A 99 7.70 -2.58 -19.27
C ALA A 99 8.87 -3.59 -19.39
N THR A 100 8.57 -4.87 -19.21
CA THR A 100 9.51 -5.99 -19.41
C THR A 100 9.03 -6.86 -20.57
N PRO A 101 9.87 -7.76 -21.12
CA PRO A 101 9.42 -8.71 -22.13
C PRO A 101 8.25 -9.60 -21.65
N ALA A 102 8.19 -9.89 -20.35
CA ALA A 102 7.09 -10.65 -19.74
C ALA A 102 5.83 -9.79 -19.51
N CYS A 103 5.98 -8.47 -19.37
CA CYS A 103 4.90 -7.50 -19.14
C CYS A 103 5.12 -6.25 -20.01
N PRO A 104 4.75 -6.29 -21.31
CA PRO A 104 5.03 -5.19 -22.24
C PRO A 104 4.28 -3.90 -21.91
N ASP A 105 3.14 -4.01 -21.21
CA ASP A 105 2.35 -2.87 -20.74
C ASP A 105 2.71 -2.44 -19.31
N GLY A 106 3.81 -2.95 -18.73
CA GLY A 106 4.25 -2.66 -17.36
C GLY A 106 3.42 -3.34 -16.26
N VAL A 107 2.41 -4.13 -16.63
CA VAL A 107 1.52 -4.85 -15.71
C VAL A 107 1.39 -6.33 -16.09
N PRO A 108 1.14 -7.22 -15.12
CA PRO A 108 0.94 -8.63 -15.40
C PRO A 108 -0.36 -8.91 -16.18
N PRO A 109 -0.45 -10.02 -16.94
CA PRO A 109 -1.65 -10.36 -17.72
C PRO A 109 -2.93 -10.56 -16.91
N TRP A 110 -2.78 -10.89 -15.62
CA TRP A 110 -3.89 -11.04 -14.68
C TRP A 110 -4.35 -9.71 -14.06
N TRP A 111 -3.71 -8.59 -14.39
CA TRP A 111 -4.07 -7.28 -13.85
C TRP A 111 -5.56 -6.98 -14.07
N PRO A 112 -6.30 -6.56 -13.03
CA PRO A 112 -7.72 -6.32 -13.16
C PRO A 112 -8.01 -5.20 -14.16
N ARG A 113 -8.81 -5.48 -15.20
CA ARG A 113 -9.15 -4.50 -16.26
C ARG A 113 -9.87 -3.25 -15.75
N LEU A 114 -10.51 -3.33 -14.59
CA LEU A 114 -11.24 -2.23 -13.95
C LEU A 114 -10.31 -1.25 -13.23
N ILE A 115 -9.08 -1.66 -12.94
CA ILE A 115 -8.08 -0.85 -12.25
C ILE A 115 -7.12 -0.34 -13.33
N PRO A 116 -6.93 0.98 -13.47
CA PRO A 116 -5.98 1.50 -14.44
C PRO A 116 -4.59 0.89 -14.21
N ALA A 117 -3.78 0.78 -15.26
CA ALA A 117 -2.38 0.43 -15.06
C ALA A 117 -1.74 1.50 -14.15
N PRO A 118 -1.06 1.12 -13.06
CA PRO A 118 -0.32 2.06 -12.24
C PRO A 118 0.83 2.63 -13.07
N GLY A 119 0.87 3.95 -13.19
CA GLY A 119 1.85 4.69 -13.95
C GLY A 119 1.60 6.18 -13.71
N PHE A 120 2.66 6.98 -13.81
CA PHE A 120 2.58 8.44 -13.73
C PHE A 120 2.55 9.06 -15.13
#